data_AF-A0AAW1N603-F1
#
_entry.id   AF-A0AAW1N603-F1
#
_cell.length_a   1.000
_cell.length_b   1.000
_cell.length_c   1.000
_cell.angle_alpha   90.00
_cell.angle_beta   90.00
_cell.angle_gamma   90.00
#
_symmetry.space_group_name_H-M   'P 1'
#
loop_
_entity.id
_entity.type
_entity.pdbx_description
1 polymer ?
#
loop_
_entity_poly.entity_id
_entity_poly.type
_entity_poly.pdbx_seq_one_letter_code
_entity_poly.pdbx_strand_id
1 'polypeptide(L)'
;MAPEASSNSIYKDLLHLTSGDQSLLQIVPQVFSGKSFLYWSRNMKIALISKNKLGFVNGTYPKLASTHATYNDWIRTDYTVMRWILHSLSDTIAESLSYVTSSKQLWEELDERFNQSNASYLYQLRKDAS
;
A
#
# COMPACT_ATOMS: atom_id res chain seq x y z
N MET A 1 -35.46 3.06 2.10
CA MET A 1 -34.56 3.98 2.84
C MET A 1 -33.68 3.14 3.76
N ALA A 2 -32.68 2.45 3.21
CA ALA A 2 -31.73 1.60 3.97
C ALA A 2 -30.45 1.18 3.19
N PRO A 3 -29.57 2.09 2.68
CA PRO A 3 -28.20 1.71 2.31
C PRO A 3 -27.12 2.25 3.26
N GLU A 4 -27.39 3.32 4.02
CA GLU A 4 -26.34 4.06 4.75
C GLU A 4 -25.87 3.36 6.02
N ALA A 5 -26.73 2.61 6.71
CA ALA A 5 -26.39 1.95 7.98
C ALA A 5 -25.41 0.78 7.79
N SER A 6 -25.60 -0.06 6.75
CA SER A 6 -24.67 -1.16 6.42
C SER A 6 -23.35 -0.65 5.88
N SER A 7 -23.38 0.40 5.07
CA SER A 7 -22.17 1.07 4.56
C SER A 7 -21.31 1.59 5.73
N ASN A 8 -21.92 2.31 6.68
CA ASN A 8 -21.22 2.85 7.84
C ASN A 8 -20.59 1.77 8.74
N SER A 9 -21.22 0.61 8.91
CA SER A 9 -20.66 -0.52 9.67
C SER A 9 -19.44 -1.12 8.98
N ILE A 10 -19.50 -1.35 7.66
CA ILE A 10 -18.40 -1.91 6.87
C ILE A 10 -17.20 -0.95 6.88
N TYR A 11 -17.43 0.36 6.71
CA TYR A 11 -16.36 1.35 6.80
C TYR A 11 -15.75 1.40 8.21
N LYS A 12 -16.56 1.24 9.26
CA LYS A 12 -16.04 1.25 10.63
C LYS A 12 -15.03 0.13 10.87
N ASP A 13 -15.34 -1.09 10.40
CA ASP A 13 -14.47 -2.24 10.58
C ASP A 13 -13.22 -2.18 9.69
N LEU A 14 -13.36 -1.64 8.47
CA LEU A 14 -12.24 -1.47 7.53
C LEU A 14 -11.25 -0.39 7.96
N LEU A 15 -11.76 0.70 8.53
CA LEU A 15 -10.97 1.86 8.97
C LEU A 15 -10.42 1.71 10.39
N HIS A 16 -10.92 0.73 11.15
CA HIS A 16 -10.43 0.48 12.49
C HIS A 16 -8.94 0.11 12.46
N LEU A 17 -8.14 0.88 13.20
CA LEU A 17 -6.73 0.60 13.48
C LEU A 17 -6.66 -0.17 14.80
N THR A 18 -6.10 -1.37 14.74
CA THR A 18 -5.84 -2.20 15.92
C THR A 18 -4.57 -1.72 16.64
N SER A 19 -4.35 -2.19 17.88
CA SER A 19 -3.10 -1.92 18.62
C SER A 19 -1.86 -2.36 17.83
N GLY A 20 -1.96 -3.46 17.06
CA GLY A 20 -0.90 -3.93 16.17
C GLY A 20 -0.63 -3.02 14.97
N ASP A 21 -1.51 -2.06 14.65
CA ASP A 21 -1.33 -1.09 13.57
C ASP A 21 -0.63 0.19 14.02
N GLN A 22 -0.56 0.43 15.33
CA GLN A 22 0.22 1.52 15.94
C GLN A 22 1.71 1.19 16.01
N SER A 23 2.05 -0.08 15.79
CA SER A 23 3.42 -0.57 15.79
C SER A 23 4.22 0.02 14.62
N LEU A 24 5.43 0.48 14.92
CA LEU A 24 6.43 0.91 13.91
C LEU A 24 7.02 -0.27 13.14
N LEU A 25 6.64 -1.50 13.47
CA LEU A 25 7.21 -2.70 12.89
C LEU A 25 6.96 -2.73 11.38
N GLN A 26 8.02 -3.02 10.64
CA GLN A 26 7.90 -3.37 9.23
C GLN A 26 6.95 -4.57 9.11
N ILE A 27 5.88 -4.42 8.32
CA ILE A 27 4.91 -5.50 8.09
C ILE A 27 5.43 -6.55 7.10
N VAL A 28 6.55 -6.26 6.46
CA VAL A 28 7.34 -7.18 5.66
C VAL A 28 8.78 -7.17 6.18
N PRO A 29 9.45 -8.32 6.35
CA PRO A 29 10.79 -8.38 6.93
C PRO A 29 11.90 -7.88 5.99
N GLN A 30 11.59 -7.64 4.72
CA GLN A 30 12.55 -7.30 3.68
C GLN A 30 12.48 -5.80 3.34
N VAL A 31 13.65 -5.16 3.27
CA VAL A 31 13.79 -3.80 2.73
C VAL A 31 13.90 -3.89 1.21
N PHE A 32 13.02 -3.19 0.50
CA PHE A 32 13.06 -3.06 -0.94
C PHE A 32 14.11 -2.04 -1.37
N SER A 33 15.14 -2.52 -2.06
CA SER A 33 16.27 -1.72 -2.56
C SER A 33 16.24 -1.51 -4.07
N GLY A 34 15.09 -1.73 -4.73
CA GLY A 34 14.94 -1.65 -6.19
C GLY A 34 15.07 -3.00 -6.91
N LYS A 35 15.52 -4.05 -6.22
CA LYS A 35 15.65 -5.41 -6.78
C LYS A 35 14.47 -6.29 -6.41
N SER A 36 14.09 -7.21 -7.31
CA SER A 36 13.04 -8.21 -7.07
C SER A 36 11.69 -7.61 -6.67
N PHE A 37 11.29 -6.50 -7.32
CA PHE A 37 10.02 -5.81 -7.02
C PHE A 37 8.80 -6.74 -7.03
N LEU A 38 8.73 -7.76 -7.89
CA LEU A 38 7.63 -8.74 -7.86
C LEU A 38 7.54 -9.52 -6.55
N TYR A 39 8.69 -9.88 -5.97
CA TYR A 39 8.74 -10.59 -4.69
C TYR A 39 8.32 -9.67 -3.55
N TRP A 40 8.89 -8.47 -3.48
CA TRP A 40 8.53 -7.48 -2.45
C TRP A 40 7.06 -7.07 -2.54
N SER A 41 6.57 -6.71 -3.73
CA SER A 41 5.20 -6.26 -3.93
C SER A 41 4.19 -7.34 -3.60
N ARG A 42 4.49 -8.61 -3.89
CA ARG A 42 3.65 -9.75 -3.47
C ARG A 42 3.58 -9.88 -1.94
N ASN A 43 4.72 -9.83 -1.25
CA ASN A 43 4.74 -9.90 0.22
C ASN A 43 4.02 -8.72 0.87
N MET A 44 4.19 -7.50 0.32
CA MET A 44 3.49 -6.32 0.78
C MET A 44 1.97 -6.45 0.60
N LYS A 45 1.50 -6.92 -0.56
CA LYS A 45 0.08 -7.18 -0.79
C LYS A 45 -0.49 -8.21 0.20
N ILE A 46 0.24 -9.30 0.47
CA ILE A 46 -0.18 -10.32 1.45
C ILE A 46 -0.33 -9.69 2.85
N ALA A 47 0.65 -8.88 3.28
CA ALA A 47 0.60 -8.20 4.58
C ALA A 47 -0.55 -7.18 4.67
N LEU A 48 -0.88 -6.48 3.59
CA LEU A 48 -2.02 -5.58 3.54
C LEU A 48 -3.36 -6.33 3.52
N ILE A 49 -3.44 -7.49 2.85
CA ILE A 49 -4.63 -8.35 2.86
C ILE A 49 -4.92 -8.85 4.28
N SER A 50 -3.91 -9.35 5.00
CA SER A 50 -4.10 -9.87 6.37
C SER A 50 -4.59 -8.81 7.35
N LYS A 51 -4.40 -7.52 7.02
CA LYS A 51 -4.87 -6.36 7.79
C LYS A 51 -6.15 -5.71 7.24
N ASN A 52 -6.74 -6.26 6.17
CA ASN A 52 -7.87 -5.69 5.43
C ASN A 52 -7.60 -4.28 4.86
N LYS A 53 -6.35 -3.98 4.49
CA LYS A 53 -5.93 -2.65 4.01
C LYS A 53 -5.51 -2.61 2.54
N LEU A 54 -5.60 -3.73 1.80
CA LEU A 54 -5.28 -3.75 0.36
C LEU A 54 -6.09 -2.72 -0.44
N GLY A 55 -7.31 -2.43 0.00
CA GLY A 55 -8.21 -1.51 -0.70
C GLY A 55 -7.70 -0.07 -0.82
N PHE A 56 -6.77 0.33 0.05
CA PHE A 56 -6.14 1.66 0.02
C PHE A 56 -5.15 1.80 -1.13
N VAL A 57 -4.40 0.73 -1.47
CA VAL A 57 -3.39 0.78 -2.53
C VAL A 57 -3.94 0.46 -3.91
N ASN A 58 -4.97 -0.39 -4.02
CA ASN A 58 -5.58 -0.74 -5.30
C ASN A 58 -6.78 0.15 -5.68
N GLY A 59 -7.18 1.07 -4.79
CA GLY A 59 -8.27 2.02 -5.03
C GLY A 59 -9.68 1.50 -4.80
N THR A 60 -9.88 0.29 -4.27
CA THR A 60 -11.24 -0.19 -3.92
C THR A 60 -11.83 0.57 -2.72
N TYR A 61 -11.01 1.24 -1.91
CA TYR A 61 -11.43 2.15 -0.84
C TYR A 61 -11.12 3.60 -1.24
N PRO A 62 -11.98 4.23 -2.07
CA PRO A 62 -11.72 5.59 -2.53
C PRO A 62 -11.74 6.58 -1.37
N LYS A 63 -11.03 7.70 -1.57
CA LYS A 63 -11.01 8.81 -0.61
C LYS A 63 -12.45 9.30 -0.36
N LEU A 64 -12.82 9.36 0.91
CA LEU A 64 -14.13 9.84 1.32
C LEU A 64 -14.24 11.37 1.15
N ALA A 65 -15.47 11.87 0.99
CA ALA A 65 -15.73 13.31 1.06
C ALA A 65 -15.33 13.85 2.44
N SER A 66 -14.81 15.08 2.51
CA SER A 66 -14.39 15.72 3.76
C SER A 66 -15.53 15.89 4.78
N THR A 67 -16.78 15.85 4.31
CA THR A 67 -17.98 15.93 5.15
C THR A 67 -18.40 14.58 5.73
N HIS A 68 -17.79 13.46 5.30
CA HIS A 68 -18.14 12.13 5.78
C HIS A 68 -17.69 11.94 7.23
N ALA A 69 -18.56 11.34 8.06
CA ALA A 69 -18.31 11.18 9.49
C ALA A 69 -17.00 10.44 9.82
N THR A 70 -16.58 9.52 8.95
CA THR A 70 -15.35 8.71 9.09
C THR A 70 -14.19 9.20 8.22
N TYR A 71 -14.26 10.42 7.65
CA TYR A 71 -13.17 10.97 6.81
C TYR A 71 -11.82 10.97 7.54
N ASN A 72 -11.80 11.41 8.80
CA ASN A 72 -10.58 11.45 9.60
C ASN A 72 -10.02 10.04 9.90
N ASP A 73 -10.89 9.05 10.06
CA ASP A 73 -10.47 7.65 10.21
C ASP A 73 -9.83 7.15 8.92
N TRP A 74 -10.47 7.41 7.78
CA TRP A 74 -9.95 7.06 6.46
C TRP A 74 -8.56 7.66 6.23
N ILE A 75 -8.38 8.94 6.53
CA ILE A 75 -7.09 9.62 6.41
C ILE A 75 -6.04 8.96 7.30
N ARG A 76 -6.35 8.71 8.59
CA ARG A 76 -5.41 8.02 9.48
C ARG A 76 -4.99 6.66 8.94
N THR A 77 -5.95 5.87 8.46
CA THR A 77 -5.67 4.55 7.90
C THR A 77 -4.80 4.64 6.64
N ASP A 78 -5.09 5.58 5.73
CA ASP A 78 -4.28 5.79 4.51
C ASP A 78 -2.82 6.14 4.86
N TYR A 79 -2.60 7.05 5.81
CA TYR A 79 -1.25 7.40 6.28
C TYR A 79 -0.55 6.24 6.99
N THR A 80 -1.27 5.37 7.72
CA THR A 80 -0.70 4.15 8.29
C THR A 80 -0.24 3.19 7.18
N VAL A 81 -1.02 3.02 6.11
CA VAL A 81 -0.62 2.19 4.96
C VAL A 81 0.59 2.80 4.26
N MET A 82 0.60 4.11 4.02
CA MET A 82 1.79 4.81 3.48
C MET A 82 3.02 4.55 4.34
N ARG A 83 2.89 4.69 5.66
CA ARG A 83 3.96 4.47 6.61
C ARG A 83 4.54 3.06 6.50
N TRP A 84 3.71 2.03 6.40
CA TRP A 84 4.20 0.65 6.25
C TRP A 84 4.94 0.42 4.94
N ILE A 85 4.45 1.00 3.85
CA ILE A 85 5.12 0.92 2.56
C ILE A 85 6.47 1.61 2.67
N LEU A 86 6.52 2.88 3.10
CA LEU A 86 7.75 3.67 3.21
C LEU A 86 8.81 3.00 4.10
N HIS A 87 8.43 2.48 5.28
CA HIS A 87 9.38 1.78 6.16
C HIS A 87 9.91 0.46 5.58
N SER A 88 9.28 -0.07 4.54
CA SER A 88 9.76 -1.26 3.85
C SER A 88 10.63 -0.95 2.63
N LEU A 89 10.88 0.33 2.32
CA LEU A 89 11.76 0.76 1.24
C LEU A 89 13.14 1.11 1.81
N SER A 90 14.18 1.08 0.96
CA SER A 90 15.45 1.71 1.32
C SER A 90 15.29 3.23 1.43
N ASP A 91 16.11 3.87 2.26
CA ASP A 91 16.04 5.31 2.50
C ASP A 91 16.06 6.13 1.19
N THR A 92 16.92 5.76 0.24
CA THR A 92 17.01 6.41 -1.08
C THR A 92 15.70 6.34 -1.86
N ILE A 93 15.00 5.19 -1.82
CA ILE A 93 13.73 5.04 -2.54
C ILE A 93 12.63 5.81 -1.78
N ALA A 94 12.58 5.69 -0.45
CA ALA A 94 11.61 6.41 0.37
C ALA A 94 11.73 7.93 0.19
N GLU A 95 12.95 8.47 0.21
CA GLU A 95 13.22 9.90 0.00
C GLU A 95 12.76 10.37 -1.39
N SER A 96 12.99 9.56 -2.43
CA SER A 96 12.55 9.85 -3.81
C SER A 96 11.02 9.87 -3.99
N LEU A 97 10.26 9.45 -2.98
CA LEU A 97 8.80 9.38 -2.97
C LEU A 97 8.18 10.31 -1.91
N SER A 98 8.98 11.18 -1.29
CA SER A 98 8.55 12.10 -0.22
C SER A 98 7.44 13.08 -0.62
N TYR A 99 7.26 13.35 -1.92
CA TYR A 99 6.20 14.22 -2.43
C TYR A 99 4.82 13.57 -2.51
N VAL A 100 4.75 12.24 -2.35
CA VAL A 100 3.51 11.48 -2.51
C VAL A 100 2.63 11.62 -1.26
N THR A 101 1.33 11.83 -1.45
CA THR A 101 0.40 12.16 -0.35
C THR A 101 -0.71 11.14 -0.12
N SER A 102 -0.69 9.99 -0.80
CA SER A 102 -1.64 8.90 -0.54
C SER A 102 -0.99 7.54 -0.75
N SER A 103 -1.51 6.51 -0.09
CA SER A 103 -0.97 5.15 -0.25
C SER A 103 -1.18 4.60 -1.65
N LYS A 104 -2.29 4.97 -2.30
CA LYS A 104 -2.59 4.62 -3.70
C LYS A 104 -1.53 5.19 -4.66
N GLN A 105 -1.30 6.51 -4.60
CA GLN A 105 -0.31 7.17 -5.46
C GLN A 105 1.09 6.60 -5.19
N LEU A 106 1.41 6.29 -3.94
CA LEU A 106 2.70 5.70 -3.56
C LEU A 106 2.88 4.32 -4.20
N TRP A 107 1.81 3.53 -4.20
CA TRP A 107 1.79 2.23 -4.85
C TRP A 107 1.95 2.33 -6.37
N GLU A 108 1.24 3.27 -7.01
CA GLU A 108 1.30 3.51 -8.46
C GLU A 108 2.72 3.91 -8.91
N GLU A 109 3.37 4.86 -8.22
CA GLU A 109 4.75 5.27 -8.50
C GLU A 109 5.75 4.13 -8.39
N LEU A 110 5.59 3.26 -7.38
CA LEU A 110 6.42 2.08 -7.19
C LEU A 110 6.20 1.05 -8.31
N ASP A 111 4.96 0.82 -8.72
CA ASP A 111 4.64 -0.09 -9.82
C ASP A 111 5.20 0.45 -11.14
N GLU A 112 4.97 1.72 -11.47
CA GLU A 112 5.46 2.33 -12.71
C GLU A 112 6.99 2.27 -12.82
N ARG A 113 7.73 2.64 -11.76
CA ARG A 113 9.21 2.64 -11.78
C ARG A 113 9.81 1.23 -11.83
N PHE A 114 9.29 0.29 -11.06
CA PHE A 114 10.00 -0.97 -10.80
C PHE A 114 9.38 -2.21 -11.44
N ASN A 115 8.12 -2.13 -11.92
CA ASN A 115 7.48 -3.24 -12.62
C ASN A 115 8.03 -3.39 -14.06
N GLN A 116 8.23 -2.29 -14.79
CA GLN A 116 8.76 -2.29 -16.17
C GLN A 116 10.23 -2.74 -16.24
N SER A 117 11.03 -2.30 -15.27
CA SER A 117 12.44 -2.66 -15.11
C SER A 117 12.61 -4.18 -14.94
N ASN A 118 11.73 -4.81 -14.17
CA ASN A 118 11.71 -6.25 -13.99
C ASN A 118 11.20 -7.01 -15.22
N ALA A 119 10.21 -6.49 -15.94
CA ALA A 119 9.70 -7.16 -17.14
C ALA A 119 10.80 -7.28 -18.22
N SER A 120 11.58 -6.21 -18.41
CA SER A 120 12.72 -6.19 -19.33
C SER A 120 13.85 -7.12 -18.87
N TYR A 121 14.17 -7.11 -17.57
CA TYR A 121 15.18 -8.00 -16.99
C TYR A 121 14.79 -9.49 -17.07
N LEU A 122 13.53 -9.82 -16.77
CA LEU A 122 13.00 -11.20 -16.89
C LEU A 122 12.98 -11.69 -18.34
N TYR A 123 12.73 -10.79 -19.30
CA TYR A 123 12.80 -11.12 -20.72
C TYR A 123 14.24 -11.45 -21.15
N GLN A 124 15.22 -10.63 -20.74
CA GLN A 124 16.64 -10.88 -21.01
C GLN A 124 17.12 -12.19 -20.38
N LEU A 125 16.82 -12.43 -19.10
CA LEU A 125 17.17 -13.68 -18.41
C LEU A 125 16.61 -14.92 -19.10
N ARG A 126 15.38 -14.85 -19.64
CA ARG A 126 14.80 -15.97 -20.39
C ARG A 126 15.50 -16.22 -21.71
N LYS A 127 15.99 -15.17 -22.37
CA LYS A 127 16.68 -15.24 -23.65
C LYS A 127 18.10 -15.79 -23.50
N ASP A 128 18.79 -15.44 -22.43
CA ASP A 128 20.17 -15.91 -22.17
C ASP A 128 20.22 -17.36 -21.65
N ALA A 129 19.08 -17.89 -21.18
CA ALA A 129 18.94 -19.27 -20.73
C ALA A 129 18.39 -20.23 -21.82
N SER A 130 18.29 -19.78 -23.08
CA SER A 130 17.92 -20.58 -24.27
C SER A 130 19.04 -20.56 -25.29
#